data_AF-A0A0D0D5Z9-F1
#
_entry.id   AF-A0A0D0D5Z9-F1
#
_cell.length_a   1.000
_cell.length_b   1.000
_cell.length_c   1.000
_cell.angle_alpha   90.00
_cell.angle_beta   90.00
_cell.angle_gamma   90.00
#
_symmetry.space_group_name_H-M   'P 1'
#
loop_
_entity.id
_entity.type
_entity.pdbx_description
1 polymer ?
#
loop_
_entity_poly.entity_id
_entity_poly.type
_entity_poly.pdbx_seq_one_letter_code
_entity_poly.pdbx_strand_id
1 'polypeptide(L)'
;MLPMQNPHNAIQPDYGTDCFTPTRQPLVVNFGISHEEAVHCLLEIWMVQNQLECQEWDIWQEAEADEARQEQEHILQEEEAVHQEERKKNCSKFLPFNDIKVASTIPIMPSPHALRKLWKGKYVELDYFTNKGLAEA
;
A
#
# COMPACT_ATOMS: atom_id res chain seq x y z
N MET A 1 7.47 -22.99 -22.75
CA MET A 1 7.82 -21.68 -23.34
C MET A 1 6.55 -20.85 -23.26
N LEU A 2 6.57 -19.71 -22.58
CA LEU A 2 5.38 -18.85 -22.54
C LEU A 2 5.15 -18.24 -23.93
N PRO A 3 3.89 -18.14 -24.39
CA PRO A 3 3.61 -17.49 -25.67
C PRO A 3 4.06 -16.03 -25.62
N MET A 4 4.73 -15.55 -26.68
CA MET A 4 5.20 -14.16 -26.78
C MET A 4 4.06 -13.12 -26.85
N GLN A 5 2.81 -13.56 -26.90
CA GLN A 5 1.64 -12.73 -27.13
C GLN A 5 0.51 -13.19 -26.22
N ASN A 6 -0.21 -12.25 -25.60
CA ASN A 6 -1.37 -12.54 -24.77
C ASN A 6 -2.46 -13.23 -25.62
N PRO A 7 -2.84 -14.49 -25.30
CA PRO A 7 -3.83 -15.25 -26.06
C PRO A 7 -5.23 -14.63 -26.05
N HIS A 8 -5.56 -13.80 -25.05
CA HIS A 8 -6.81 -13.03 -25.04
C HIS A 8 -6.92 -12.04 -26.20
N ASN A 9 -5.79 -11.66 -26.81
CA ASN A 9 -5.74 -10.77 -27.97
C ASN A 9 -5.60 -11.54 -29.30
N ALA A 10 -5.67 -12.86 -29.28
CA ALA A 10 -5.57 -13.66 -30.49
C ALA A 10 -6.79 -13.41 -31.40
N ILE A 11 -6.52 -13.14 -32.67
CA ILE A 11 -7.56 -12.95 -33.68
C ILE A 11 -7.97 -14.33 -34.20
N GLN A 12 -9.26 -14.62 -34.14
CA GLN A 12 -9.83 -15.83 -34.69
C GLN A 12 -9.52 -15.95 -36.20
N PRO A 13 -8.91 -17.05 -36.67
CA PRO A 13 -8.68 -17.27 -38.08
C PRO A 13 -9.99 -17.47 -38.85
N ASP A 14 -10.09 -16.85 -40.02
CA ASP A 14 -11.21 -17.11 -40.94
C ASP A 14 -10.92 -18.32 -41.83
N TYR A 15 -11.28 -19.51 -41.33
CA TYR A 15 -11.17 -20.77 -42.08
C TYR A 15 -12.11 -20.86 -43.29
N GLY A 16 -13.03 -19.91 -43.47
CA GLY A 16 -13.89 -19.81 -44.64
C GLY A 16 -13.12 -19.46 -45.92
N THR A 17 -12.00 -18.75 -45.77
CA THR A 17 -11.18 -18.24 -46.88
C THR A 17 -10.56 -19.35 -47.71
N ASP A 18 -10.41 -19.12 -49.01
CA ASP A 18 -9.84 -20.08 -49.98
C ASP A 18 -8.43 -20.57 -49.60
N CYS A 19 -7.65 -19.77 -48.88
CA CYS A 19 -6.32 -20.13 -48.40
C CYS A 19 -6.32 -21.33 -47.42
N PHE A 20 -7.44 -21.57 -46.74
CA PHE A 20 -7.61 -22.72 -45.82
C PHE A 20 -8.27 -23.93 -46.49
N THR A 21 -8.57 -23.87 -47.79
CA THR A 21 -9.06 -25.03 -48.56
C THR A 21 -8.17 -26.27 -48.43
N PRO A 22 -6.81 -26.17 -48.48
CA PRO A 22 -5.95 -27.32 -48.25
C PRO A 22 -6.10 -27.93 -46.85
N THR A 23 -6.49 -27.13 -45.85
CA THR A 23 -6.73 -27.58 -44.46
C THR A 23 -8.10 -28.22 -44.31
N ARG A 24 -9.11 -27.77 -45.07
CA ARG A 24 -10.48 -28.31 -45.08
C ARG A 24 -10.59 -29.61 -45.90
N GLN A 25 -9.85 -29.71 -47.00
CA GLN A 25 -9.95 -30.82 -47.95
C GLN A 25 -9.78 -32.21 -47.29
N PRO A 26 -8.81 -32.45 -46.38
CA PRO A 26 -8.68 -33.73 -45.70
C PRO A 26 -9.88 -34.04 -44.79
N LEU A 27 -10.46 -33.03 -44.15
CA LEU A 27 -11.64 -33.21 -43.29
C LEU A 27 -12.85 -33.65 -44.12
N VAL A 28 -13.05 -32.98 -45.26
CA VAL A 28 -14.11 -33.31 -46.23
C VAL A 28 -13.94 -34.72 -46.79
N VAL A 29 -12.73 -35.08 -47.22
CA VAL A 29 -12.46 -36.38 -47.85
C VAL A 29 -12.52 -37.53 -46.84
N ASN A 30 -11.95 -37.35 -45.64
CA ASN A 30 -11.84 -38.44 -44.67
C ASN A 30 -13.12 -38.65 -43.86
N PHE A 31 -13.86 -37.58 -43.56
CA PHE A 31 -15.06 -37.64 -42.73
C PHE A 31 -16.35 -37.48 -43.54
N GLY A 32 -16.28 -37.21 -44.85
CA GLY A 32 -17.45 -37.07 -45.71
C GLY A 32 -18.32 -35.85 -45.43
N ILE A 33 -17.77 -34.86 -44.71
CA ILE A 33 -18.47 -33.63 -44.32
C ILE A 33 -18.33 -32.55 -45.39
N SER A 34 -19.22 -31.56 -45.36
CA SER A 34 -19.14 -30.37 -46.22
C SER A 34 -17.97 -29.45 -45.82
N HIS A 35 -17.61 -28.54 -46.72
CA HIS A 35 -16.59 -27.52 -46.41
C HIS A 35 -17.05 -26.58 -45.29
N GLU A 36 -18.34 -26.30 -45.17
CA GLU A 36 -18.91 -25.47 -44.11
C GLU A 36 -18.80 -26.16 -42.74
N GLU A 37 -19.11 -27.47 -42.68
CA GLU A 37 -18.92 -28.27 -41.47
C GLU A 37 -17.42 -28.37 -41.10
N ALA A 38 -16.53 -28.51 -42.09
CA ALA A 38 -15.09 -28.52 -41.85
C ALA A 38 -14.58 -27.18 -41.28
N VAL A 39 -15.12 -26.05 -41.74
CA VAL A 39 -14.85 -24.71 -41.15
C VAL A 39 -15.30 -24.68 -39.70
N HIS A 40 -16.50 -25.18 -39.40
CA HIS A 40 -17.01 -25.18 -38.05
C HIS A 40 -16.14 -26.02 -37.10
N CYS A 41 -15.74 -27.23 -37.50
CA CYS A 41 -14.84 -28.06 -36.70
C CYS A 41 -13.50 -27.37 -36.43
N LEU A 42 -12.92 -26.70 -37.43
CA LEU A 42 -11.66 -25.97 -37.26
C LEU A 42 -11.81 -24.79 -36.29
N LEU A 43 -12.95 -24.09 -36.35
CA LEU A 43 -13.28 -23.03 -35.41
C LEU A 43 -13.43 -23.54 -33.97
N GLU A 44 -14.14 -24.65 -33.77
CA GLU A 44 -14.27 -25.26 -32.45
C GLU A 44 -12.92 -25.68 -31.86
N ILE A 45 -12.07 -26.31 -32.67
CA ILE A 45 -10.72 -26.71 -32.25
C ILE A 45 -9.92 -25.47 -31.83
N TRP A 46 -9.95 -24.41 -32.64
CA TRP A 46 -9.26 -23.17 -32.32
C TRP A 46 -9.78 -22.53 -31.04
N MET A 47 -11.11 -22.50 -30.84
CA MET A 47 -11.72 -21.93 -29.63
C MET A 47 -11.28 -22.68 -28.38
N VAL A 48 -11.31 -24.02 -28.40
CA VAL A 48 -10.90 -24.85 -27.26
C VAL A 48 -9.42 -24.63 -26.95
N GLN A 49 -8.57 -24.60 -27.99
CA GLN A 49 -7.14 -24.36 -27.82
C GLN A 49 -6.86 -22.96 -27.24
N ASN A 50 -7.48 -21.93 -27.81
CA ASN A 50 -7.32 -20.56 -27.36
C ASN A 50 -7.82 -20.38 -25.92
N GLN A 51 -8.91 -21.05 -25.54
CA GLN A 51 -9.42 -21.02 -24.17
C GLN A 51 -8.44 -21.64 -23.18
N LEU A 52 -7.81 -22.77 -23.52
CA LEU A 52 -6.78 -23.38 -22.68
C LEU A 52 -5.57 -22.46 -22.52
N GLU A 53 -5.11 -21.86 -23.62
CA GLU A 53 -3.98 -20.91 -23.59
C GLU A 53 -4.31 -19.67 -22.74
N CYS A 54 -5.54 -19.16 -22.81
CA CYS A 54 -6.01 -18.08 -21.95
C CYS A 54 -5.98 -18.46 -20.46
N GLN A 55 -6.42 -19.68 -20.12
CA GLN A 55 -6.39 -20.15 -18.73
C GLN A 55 -4.96 -20.30 -18.20
N GLU A 56 -4.07 -20.88 -19.00
CA GLU A 56 -2.65 -20.99 -18.64
C GLU A 56 -2.00 -19.61 -18.46
N TRP A 57 -2.35 -18.66 -19.32
CA TRP A 57 -1.91 -17.28 -19.22
C TRP A 57 -2.41 -16.61 -17.93
N ASP A 58 -3.68 -16.78 -17.59
CA ASP A 58 -4.28 -16.21 -16.38
C ASP A 58 -3.63 -16.78 -15.11
N ILE A 59 -3.35 -18.09 -15.08
CA ILE A 59 -2.62 -18.74 -13.99
C ILE A 59 -1.21 -18.16 -13.86
N TRP A 60 -0.52 -17.97 -14.98
CA TRP A 60 0.81 -17.40 -14.98
C TRP A 60 0.82 -15.94 -14.48
N GLN A 61 -0.13 -15.12 -14.95
CA GLN A 61 -0.34 -13.75 -14.48
C GLN A 61 -0.58 -13.69 -12.97
N GLU A 62 -1.44 -14.55 -12.43
CA GLU A 62 -1.72 -14.57 -11.00
C GLU A 62 -0.48 -14.98 -10.20
N ALA A 63 0.27 -15.97 -10.66
CA ALA A 63 1.51 -16.40 -10.00
C ALA A 63 2.56 -15.27 -9.96
N GLU A 64 2.73 -14.54 -11.05
CA GLU A 64 3.64 -13.38 -11.11
C GLU A 64 3.16 -12.25 -10.16
N ALA A 65 1.85 -12.01 -10.10
CA ALA A 65 1.29 -11.02 -9.19
C ALA A 65 1.44 -11.42 -7.71
N ASP A 66 1.29 -12.72 -7.40
CA ASP A 66 1.52 -13.27 -6.08
C ASP A 66 2.99 -13.16 -5.66
N GLU A 67 3.93 -13.47 -6.55
CA GLU A 67 5.36 -13.36 -6.27
C GLU A 67 5.75 -11.89 -6.00
N ALA A 68 5.25 -10.95 -6.82
CA ALA A 68 5.44 -9.53 -6.58
C ALA A 68 4.85 -9.04 -5.24
N ARG A 69 3.68 -9.56 -4.84
CA ARG A 69 3.08 -9.26 -3.53
C ARG A 69 3.94 -9.80 -2.38
N GLN A 70 4.43 -11.03 -2.49
CA GLN A 70 5.27 -11.65 -1.47
C GLN A 70 6.60 -10.93 -1.31
N GLU A 71 7.24 -10.53 -2.41
CA GLU A 71 8.48 -9.75 -2.38
C GLU A 71 8.25 -8.39 -1.71
N GLN A 72 7.16 -7.71 -2.05
CA GLN A 72 6.81 -6.43 -1.42
C GLN A 72 6.54 -6.59 0.09
N GLU A 73 5.85 -7.66 0.49
CA GLU A 73 5.60 -7.95 1.90
C GLU A 73 6.90 -8.27 2.64
N HIS A 74 7.81 -9.03 2.02
CA HIS A 74 9.12 -9.33 2.58
C HIS A 74 9.95 -8.06 2.82
N ILE A 75 9.98 -7.14 1.84
CA ILE A 75 10.67 -5.85 1.98
C ILE A 75 10.08 -5.03 3.13
N LEU A 76 8.75 -4.97 3.26
CA LEU A 76 8.10 -4.25 4.36
C LEU A 76 8.42 -4.87 5.73
N GLN A 77 8.43 -6.21 5.83
CA GLN A 77 8.80 -6.91 7.05
C GLN A 77 10.26 -6.65 7.44
N GLU A 78 11.17 -6.63 6.46
CA GLU A 78 12.59 -6.32 6.69
C GLU A 78 12.78 -4.87 7.15
N GLU A 79 12.11 -3.92 6.50
CA GLU A 79 12.14 -2.50 6.89
C GLU A 79 11.58 -2.29 8.31
N GLU A 80 10.48 -2.97 8.65
CA GLU A 80 9.93 -2.92 10.00
C GLU A 80 10.88 -3.53 11.03
N ALA A 81 11.52 -4.67 10.71
CA ALA A 81 12.51 -5.29 11.58
C ALA A 81 13.70 -4.35 11.86
N VAL A 82 14.22 -3.68 10.82
CA VAL A 82 15.28 -2.68 10.94
C VAL A 82 14.82 -1.52 11.80
N HIS A 83 13.61 -0.99 11.58
CA HIS A 83 13.07 0.12 12.35
C HIS A 83 12.86 -0.26 13.83
N GLN A 84 12.38 -1.47 14.11
CA GLN A 84 12.26 -1.98 15.48
C GLN A 84 13.63 -2.14 16.16
N GLU A 85 14.64 -2.61 15.43
CA GLU A 85 16.00 -2.73 15.95
C GLU A 85 16.61 -1.36 16.25
N GLU A 86 16.43 -0.38 15.35
CA GLU A 86 16.84 1.01 15.57
C GLU A 86 16.14 1.63 16.79
N ARG A 87 14.85 1.38 16.97
CA ARG A 87 14.12 1.84 18.17
C ARG A 87 14.68 1.23 19.44
N LYS A 88 15.05 -0.05 19.43
CA LYS A 88 15.67 -0.73 20.59
C LYS A 88 17.07 -0.19 20.90
N LYS A 89 17.90 0.04 19.87
CA LYS A 89 19.25 0.59 20.03
C LYS A 89 19.24 2.07 20.41
N ASN A 90 18.24 2.81 19.94
CA ASN A 90 18.14 4.26 20.08
C ASN A 90 16.91 4.70 20.89
N CYS A 91 16.55 3.95 21.93
CA CYS A 91 15.34 4.19 22.75
C CYS A 91 15.17 5.66 23.17
N SER A 92 16.26 6.36 23.49
CA SER A 92 16.22 7.76 23.93
C SER A 92 15.75 8.74 22.84
N LYS A 93 15.99 8.45 21.56
CA LYS A 93 15.51 9.29 20.43
C LYS A 93 14.04 9.09 20.13
N PHE A 94 13.46 7.96 20.53
CA PHE A 94 12.07 7.61 20.25
C PHE A 94 11.18 7.70 21.50
N LEU A 95 11.66 8.35 22.56
CA LEU A 95 10.81 8.66 23.70
C LEU A 95 9.69 9.60 23.26
N PRO A 96 8.43 9.34 23.66
CA PRO A 96 7.37 10.32 23.51
C PRO A 96 7.85 11.63 24.14
N PHE A 97 7.78 12.73 23.40
CA PHE A 97 7.94 14.04 24.01
C PHE A 97 6.89 14.14 25.12
N ASN A 98 7.34 14.26 26.36
CA ASN A 98 6.45 14.57 27.45
C ASN A 98 5.95 15.99 27.18
N ASP A 99 4.71 16.08 26.71
CA ASP A 99 3.97 17.33 26.51
C ASP A 99 3.57 17.88 27.88
N ILE A 100 4.59 18.11 28.72
CA ILE A 100 4.46 18.80 29.99
C ILE A 100 4.04 20.19 29.59
N LYS A 101 2.75 20.47 29.78
CA LYS A 101 2.24 21.84 29.79
C LYS A 101 3.05 22.57 30.83
N VAL A 102 4.12 23.24 30.40
CA VAL A 102 4.84 24.21 31.23
C VAL A 102 3.75 25.15 31.71
N ALA A 103 3.47 25.13 33.00
CA ALA A 103 2.43 25.96 33.57
C ALA A 103 2.80 27.40 33.21
N SER A 104 2.09 27.98 32.24
CA SER A 104 2.20 29.38 31.84
C SER A 104 1.59 30.31 32.91
N THR A 105 1.58 29.83 34.17
CA THR A 105 1.16 30.62 35.31
C THR A 105 2.23 31.68 35.50
N ILE A 106 1.89 32.91 35.12
CA ILE A 106 2.69 34.09 35.39
C ILE A 106 3.02 34.05 36.90
N PRO A 107 4.30 34.05 37.30
CA PRO A 107 4.64 34.06 38.71
C PRO A 107 4.08 35.35 39.32
N ILE A 108 3.12 35.21 40.23
CA ILE A 108 2.46 36.36 40.85
C ILE A 108 3.49 37.04 41.76
N MET A 109 3.92 38.22 41.36
CA MET A 109 4.92 38.99 42.10
C MET A 109 4.27 39.70 43.29
N PRO A 110 4.88 39.63 44.50
CA PRO A 110 4.42 40.40 45.65
C PRO A 110 4.45 41.90 45.35
N SER A 111 3.64 42.67 46.07
CA SER A 111 3.51 44.11 45.82
C SER A 111 4.86 44.83 45.85
N PRO A 112 5.06 45.89 45.04
CA PRO A 112 6.30 46.67 45.02
C PRO A 112 6.68 47.22 46.41
N HIS A 113 5.70 47.45 47.27
CA HIS A 113 5.90 47.87 48.66
C HIS A 113 6.53 46.76 49.51
N ALA A 114 6.00 45.53 49.43
CA ALA A 114 6.54 44.37 50.11
C ALA A 114 7.97 44.07 49.64
N LEU A 115 8.20 44.10 48.32
CA LEU A 115 9.53 43.97 47.75
C LEU A 115 10.48 45.04 48.31
N ARG A 116 10.10 46.32 48.26
CA ARG A 116 10.97 47.41 48.74
C ARG A 116 11.33 47.30 50.22
N LYS A 117 10.43 46.76 51.06
CA LYS A 117 10.73 46.51 52.47
C LYS A 117 11.64 45.29 52.66
N LEU A 118 11.43 44.21 51.92
CA LEU A 118 12.34 43.04 51.90
C LEU A 118 13.77 43.46 51.50
N TRP A 119 13.92 44.23 50.43
CA TRP A 119 15.21 44.76 49.97
C TRP A 119 15.91 45.64 51.03
N LYS A 120 15.13 46.28 51.91
CA LYS A 120 15.64 47.12 53.01
C LYS A 120 15.80 46.35 54.33
N GLY A 121 15.58 45.03 54.34
CA GLY A 121 15.63 44.20 55.55
C GLY A 121 14.58 44.58 56.60
N LYS A 122 13.48 45.21 56.19
CA LYS A 122 12.39 45.63 57.09
C LYS A 122 11.32 44.55 57.17
N TYR A 123 10.67 44.45 58.32
CA TYR A 123 9.54 43.56 58.52
C TYR A 123 8.41 43.84 57.50
N VAL A 124 7.88 42.75 56.91
CA VAL A 124 6.74 42.73 55.98
C VAL A 124 5.77 41.65 56.44
N GLU A 125 4.49 41.98 56.50
CA GLU A 125 3.45 41.01 56.82
C GLU A 125 3.30 39.98 55.70
N LEU A 126 3.03 38.73 56.06
CA LEU A 126 2.88 37.63 55.10
C LEU A 126 1.66 37.80 54.18
N ASP A 127 0.69 38.64 54.58
CA ASP A 127 -0.51 38.87 53.79
C ASP A 127 -0.21 39.45 52.40
N TYR A 128 0.88 40.23 52.26
CA TYR A 128 1.35 40.77 50.97
C TYR A 128 1.80 39.70 49.94
N PHE A 129 1.93 38.43 50.36
CA PHE A 129 2.30 37.30 49.50
C PHE A 129 1.12 36.35 49.27
N THR A 130 -0.05 36.63 49.86
CA THR A 130 -1.26 35.84 49.62
C THR A 130 -2.00 36.37 48.40
N ASN A 131 -2.79 35.51 47.74
CA ASN A 131 -3.61 35.93 46.59
C ASN A 131 -4.55 37.09 46.93
N LYS A 132 -4.98 37.20 48.20
CA LYS A 132 -5.83 38.29 48.69
C LYS A 132 -5.04 39.59 48.80
N GLY A 133 -3.90 39.59 49.48
CA GLY A 133 -3.05 40.79 49.59
C GLY A 133 -2.42 41.22 48.26
N LEU A 134 -2.32 40.32 47.28
CA LEU A 134 -1.94 40.63 45.90
C LEU A 134 -3.06 41.31 45.10
N ALA A 135 -4.33 41.05 45.42
CA ALA A 135 -5.49 41.66 44.77
C ALA A 135 -5.88 43.03 45.38
N GLU A 136 -5.52 43.27 46.65
CA GLU A 136 -5.81 44.49 47.40
C GLU A 136 -4.69 45.55 47.36
N ALA A 137 -3.53 45.21 46.77
CA ALA A 137 -2.31 46.04 46.78
C ALA A 137 -2.20 47.07 45.64
#